data_AF-A0A916CSJ2-F1
#
_entry.id   AF-A0A916CSJ2-F1
#
_cell.length_a   1.000
_cell.length_b   1.000
_cell.length_c   1.000
_cell.angle_alpha   90.00
_cell.angle_beta   90.00
_cell.angle_gamma   90.00
#
_symmetry.space_group_name_H-M   'P 1'
#
loop_
_entity.id
_entity.type
_entity.pdbx_description
1 polymer ?
#
loop_
_entity_poly.entity_id
_entity_poly.type
_entity_poly.pdbx_seq_one_letter_code
_entity_poly.pdbx_strand_id
1 'polypeptide(L)'
;MDRREAAAAWLEKHFDASSARGVQSIVELDLAGAGGGPLTLHVDDGTLELSPAAAPNATARVRIDAGDFLDVLSGRANGELLHMQGRVRIEGDSSHVLRLQSLFRRRA
;
A
#
# COMPACT_ATOMS: atom_id res chain seq x y z
N MET A 1 14.79 1.51 -12.56
CA MET A 1 13.40 1.19 -12.21
C MET A 1 13.18 1.71 -10.82
N ASP A 2 12.41 2.77 -10.69
CA ASP A 2 12.12 3.39 -9.41
C ASP A 2 11.29 2.43 -8.55
N ARG A 3 11.64 2.28 -7.27
CA ARG A 3 10.98 1.31 -6.37
C ARG A 3 9.50 1.64 -6.19
N ARG A 4 9.14 2.92 -6.23
CA ARG A 4 7.76 3.40 -6.24
C ARG A 4 6.98 2.93 -7.46
N GLU A 5 7.58 2.95 -8.65
CA GLU A 5 6.94 2.42 -9.86
C GLU A 5 6.77 0.91 -9.78
N ALA A 6 7.76 0.20 -9.24
CA ALA A 6 7.67 -1.24 -9.00
C ALA A 6 6.52 -1.58 -8.03
N ALA A 7 6.37 -0.79 -6.97
CA ALA A 7 5.29 -0.91 -6.01
C ALA A 7 3.92 -0.65 -6.68
N ALA A 8 3.81 0.43 -7.46
CA ALA A 8 2.58 0.77 -8.17
C ALA A 8 2.17 -0.34 -9.16
N ALA A 9 3.10 -0.79 -10.01
CA ALA A 9 2.83 -1.86 -10.97
C ALA A 9 2.43 -3.18 -10.28
N TRP A 10 3.02 -3.49 -9.12
CA TRP A 10 2.61 -4.65 -8.34
C TRP A 10 1.18 -4.50 -7.81
N LEU A 11 0.83 -3.34 -7.25
CA LEU A 11 -0.49 -3.06 -6.69
C LEU A 11 -1.57 -3.19 -7.76
N GLU A 12 -1.38 -2.58 -8.93
CA GLU A 12 -2.33 -2.67 -10.06
C GLU A 12 -2.51 -4.13 -10.51
N LYS A 13 -1.41 -4.88 -10.65
CA LYS A 13 -1.46 -6.26 -11.13
C LYS A 13 -2.17 -7.22 -10.16
N HIS A 14 -2.09 -6.94 -8.86
CA HIS A 14 -2.57 -7.83 -7.80
C HIS A 14 -3.87 -7.36 -7.15
N PHE A 15 -4.44 -6.25 -7.62
CA PHE A 15 -5.71 -5.74 -7.14
C PHE A 15 -6.86 -6.70 -7.48
N ASP A 16 -7.64 -7.06 -6.46
CA ASP A 16 -8.85 -7.86 -6.57
C ASP A 16 -10.07 -6.93 -6.51
N ALA A 17 -10.49 -6.47 -7.69
CA ALA A 17 -11.67 -5.64 -7.87
C ALA A 17 -12.95 -6.23 -7.25
N SER A 18 -13.08 -7.56 -7.21
CA SER A 18 -14.27 -8.19 -6.63
C SER A 18 -14.29 -8.08 -5.10
N SER A 19 -13.13 -8.23 -4.46
CA SER A 19 -12.99 -8.02 -3.02
C SER A 19 -13.08 -6.54 -2.62
N ALA A 20 -12.84 -5.63 -3.58
CA ALA A 20 -12.85 -4.18 -3.37
C ALA A 20 -14.24 -3.52 -3.55
N ARG A 21 -15.29 -4.28 -3.89
CA ARG A 21 -16.66 -3.75 -3.96
C ARG A 21 -17.15 -3.25 -2.60
N GLY A 22 -17.81 -2.10 -2.58
CA GLY A 22 -18.26 -1.41 -1.37
C GLY A 22 -17.13 -0.89 -0.48
N VAL A 23 -15.90 -0.77 -1.01
CA VAL A 23 -14.78 -0.13 -0.32
C VAL A 23 -14.58 1.26 -0.87
N GLN A 24 -14.48 2.24 0.03
CA GLN A 24 -14.11 3.62 -0.30
C GLN A 24 -12.96 4.03 0.62
N SER A 25 -11.79 4.25 0.05
CA SER A 25 -10.58 4.49 0.83
C SER A 25 -9.55 5.29 0.07
N ILE A 26 -8.94 6.24 0.77
CA ILE A 26 -7.76 6.97 0.30
C ILE A 26 -6.61 6.63 1.24
N VAL A 27 -5.59 5.93 0.75
CA VAL A 27 -4.42 5.58 1.58
C VAL A 27 -3.15 6.10 0.94
N GLU A 28 -2.38 6.84 1.72
CA GLU A 28 -1.06 7.30 1.29
C GLU A 28 0.02 6.34 1.77
N LEU A 29 0.79 5.78 0.84
CA LEU A 29 2.05 5.10 1.13
C LEU A 29 3.18 6.12 1.01
N ASP A 30 3.82 6.42 2.13
CA ASP A 30 5.05 7.20 2.19
C ASP A 30 6.22 6.21 2.14
N LEU A 31 6.65 5.90 0.90
CA LEU A 31 7.74 4.96 0.65
C LEU A 31 9.07 5.68 0.87
N ALA A 32 9.69 5.46 2.02
CA ALA A 32 10.97 6.06 2.36
C ALA A 32 12.13 5.45 1.55
N GLY A 33 13.27 6.15 1.54
CA GLY A 33 14.51 5.67 0.94
C GLY A 33 14.67 5.95 -0.56
N ALA A 34 15.73 5.41 -1.15
CA ALA A 34 16.10 5.67 -2.54
C ALA A 34 15.08 5.06 -3.52
N GLY A 35 14.61 5.86 -4.49
CA GLY A 35 13.60 5.46 -5.47
C GLY A 35 12.18 5.32 -4.89
N GLY A 36 11.96 5.80 -3.65
CA GLY A 36 10.66 5.89 -3.00
C GLY A 36 9.92 7.19 -3.34
N GLY A 37 9.12 7.68 -2.39
CA GLY A 37 8.25 8.85 -2.51
C GLY A 37 6.79 8.50 -2.20
N PRO A 38 5.92 9.51 -2.14
CA PRO A 38 4.50 9.30 -1.87
C PRO A 38 3.85 8.51 -3.02
N LEU A 39 2.98 7.59 -2.64
CA LEU A 39 2.11 6.83 -3.53
C LEU A 39 0.74 6.72 -2.88
N THR A 40 -0.24 7.42 -3.45
CA THR A 40 -1.62 7.37 -2.98
C THR A 40 -2.39 6.29 -3.72
N LEU A 41 -3.14 5.49 -2.96
CA LEU A 41 -4.11 4.51 -3.44
C LEU A 41 -5.50 5.09 -3.21
N HIS A 42 -6.27 5.17 -4.30
CA HIS A 42 -7.68 5.54 -4.26
C HIS A 42 -8.50 4.32 -4.64
N VAL A 43 -9.23 3.77 -3.67
CA VAL A 43 -10.12 2.63 -3.89
C VAL A 43 -11.56 3.12 -3.81
N ASP A 44 -12.32 2.90 -4.87
CA ASP A 44 -13.74 3.23 -4.93
C ASP A 44 -14.51 2.11 -5.65
N ASP A 45 -15.33 1.39 -4.90
CA ASP A 45 -16.24 0.35 -5.36
C ASP A 45 -15.68 -0.59 -6.45
N GLY A 46 -14.57 -1.27 -6.15
CA GLY A 46 -13.96 -2.22 -7.08
C GLY A 46 -13.02 -1.58 -8.09
N THR A 47 -12.74 -0.29 -8.00
CA THR A 47 -11.71 0.41 -8.78
C THR A 47 -10.50 0.75 -7.90
N LEU A 48 -9.34 0.84 -8.52
CA LEU A 48 -8.09 1.30 -7.90
C LEU A 48 -7.46 2.33 -8.82
N GLU A 49 -7.21 3.52 -8.29
CA GLU A 49 -6.41 4.55 -8.94
C GLU A 49 -5.14 4.78 -8.11
N LEU A 50 -3.99 4.86 -8.78
CA LEU A 50 -2.71 5.15 -8.15
C LEU A 50 -2.23 6.55 -8.55
N SER A 51 -1.80 7.32 -7.55
CA SER A 51 -1.27 8.66 -7.76
C SER A 51 0.11 8.82 -7.13
N PRO A 52 1.08 9.43 -7.83
CA PRO A 52 2.42 9.68 -7.30
C PRO A 52 2.47 10.86 -6.30
N ALA A 53 1.33 11.48 -6.00
CA ALA A 53 1.23 12.61 -5.10
C ALA A 53 0.86 12.17 -3.68
N ALA A 54 1.25 12.97 -2.70
CA ALA A 54 0.74 12.87 -1.33
C ALA A 54 -0.75 13.27 -1.30
N ALA A 55 -1.51 12.65 -0.41
CA ALA A 55 -2.93 12.93 -0.20
C ALA A 55 -3.12 13.49 1.21
N PRO A 56 -3.27 14.82 1.37
CA PRO A 56 -3.43 15.44 2.69
C PRO A 56 -4.74 15.02 3.39
N ASN A 57 -5.71 14.52 2.63
CA ASN A 57 -6.98 13.98 3.09
C ASN A 57 -7.01 12.44 3.12
N ALA A 58 -5.84 11.77 3.15
CA ALA A 58 -5.77 10.33 3.26
C ALA A 58 -6.47 9.83 4.53
N THR A 59 -7.29 8.80 4.40
CA THR A 59 -7.96 8.11 5.50
C THR A 59 -6.96 7.36 6.40
N ALA A 60 -5.87 6.89 5.80
CA ALA A 60 -4.73 6.34 6.51
C ALA A 60 -3.43 6.65 5.76
N ARG A 61 -2.33 6.74 6.49
CA ARG A 61 -0.99 6.87 5.93
C ARG A 61 -0.10 5.74 6.46
N VAL A 62 0.64 5.11 5.56
CA VAL A 62 1.59 4.05 5.90
C VAL A 62 2.99 4.52 5.52
N ARG A 63 3.87 4.67 6.51
CA ARG A 63 5.30 4.93 6.27
C ARG A 63 6.08 3.63 6.35
N ILE A 64 6.88 3.34 5.32
CA ILE A 64 7.72 2.14 5.22
C ILE A 64 8.87 2.39 4.24
N ASP A 65 10.04 1.76 4.41
CA ASP A 65 11.07 1.78 3.37
C ASP A 65 10.57 1.10 2.09
N ALA A 66 10.87 1.67 0.92
CA ALA A 66 10.42 1.15 -0.36
C ALA A 66 10.92 -0.28 -0.64
N GLY A 67 12.10 -0.64 -0.15
CA GLY A 67 12.65 -2.00 -0.24
C GLY A 67 11.88 -2.98 0.64
N ASP A 68 11.63 -2.60 1.89
CA ASP A 68 10.82 -3.41 2.82
C ASP A 68 9.41 -3.63 2.28
N PHE A 69 8.81 -2.60 1.68
CA PHE A 69 7.49 -2.73 1.05
C PHE A 69 7.50 -3.78 -0.05
N LEU A 70 8.46 -3.72 -0.98
CA LEU A 70 8.60 -4.72 -2.05
C LEU A 70 8.91 -6.12 -1.50
N ASP A 71 9.64 -6.22 -0.39
CA ASP A 71 9.91 -7.49 0.29
C ASP A 71 8.63 -8.06 0.91
N VAL A 72 7.77 -7.23 1.50
CA VAL A 72 6.45 -7.65 1.97
C VAL A 72 5.57 -8.11 0.80
N LEU A 73 5.51 -7.33 -0.29
CA LEU A 73 4.71 -7.66 -1.47
C LEU A 73 5.16 -8.96 -2.15
N SER A 74 6.47 -9.23 -2.18
CA SER A 74 7.04 -10.48 -2.68
C SER A 74 6.97 -11.64 -1.67
N GLY A 75 6.65 -11.36 -0.41
CA GLY A 75 6.63 -12.32 0.70
C GLY A 75 8.01 -12.70 1.22
N ARG A 76 9.06 -11.94 0.88
CA ARG A 76 10.40 -12.06 1.46
C ARG A 76 10.48 -11.48 2.87
N ALA A 77 9.57 -10.56 3.21
CA ALA A 77 9.41 -10.01 4.55
C ALA A 77 7.96 -10.18 5.05
N ASN A 78 7.80 -10.12 6.37
CA ASN A 78 6.50 -10.16 7.03
C ASN A 78 6.14 -8.75 7.52
N GLY A 79 5.05 -8.19 6.99
CA GLY A 79 4.61 -6.83 7.33
C GLY A 79 4.26 -6.62 8.80
N GLU A 80 3.70 -7.64 9.47
CA GLU A 80 3.38 -7.59 10.90
C GLU A 80 4.66 -7.50 11.73
N LEU A 81 5.68 -8.30 11.40
CA LEU A 81 6.97 -8.24 12.11
C LEU A 81 7.63 -6.87 11.91
N LEU A 82 7.58 -6.30 10.70
CA LEU A 82 8.13 -4.97 10.44
C LEU A 82 7.37 -3.87 11.20
N HIS A 83 6.05 -4.02 11.35
CA HIS A 83 5.23 -3.14 12.17
C HIS A 83 5.60 -3.23 13.66
N MET A 84 5.71 -4.44 14.21
CA MET A 84 6.16 -4.67 15.60
C MET A 84 7.58 -4.11 15.86
N GLN A 85 8.45 -4.11 14.85
CA GLN A 85 9.80 -3.53 14.92
C GLN A 85 9.82 -2.00 14.76
N GLY A 86 8.67 -1.36 14.51
CA GLY A 86 8.56 0.08 14.28
C GLY A 86 9.09 0.55 12.91
N ARG A 87 9.35 -0.38 11.99
CA ARG A 87 9.80 -0.12 10.61
C ARG A 87 8.65 0.21 9.68
N VAL A 88 7.45 -0.24 10.01
CA VAL A 88 6.19 0.25 9.43
C VAL A 88 5.50 1.13 10.46
N ARG A 89 5.04 2.30 10.03
CA ARG A 89 4.18 3.16 10.86
C ARG A 89 2.86 3.35 10.15
N ILE A 90 1.77 3.05 10.85
CA ILE A 90 0.42 3.29 10.37
C ILE A 90 -0.14 4.48 11.14
N GLU A 91 -0.51 5.54 10.42
CA GLU A 91 -1.22 6.71 10.93
C GLU A 91 -2.68 6.60 10.46
N GLY A 92 -3.63 6.62 11.39
CA GLY A 92 -5.05 6.42 11.11
C GLY A 92 -5.58 5.07 11.59
N ASP A 93 -6.64 4.57 10.96
CA ASP A 93 -7.29 3.33 11.38
C ASP A 93 -6.53 2.09 10.84
N SER A 94 -5.91 1.33 11.74
CA SER A 94 -5.16 0.12 11.38
C SER A 94 -6.05 -0.98 10.80
N SER A 95 -7.30 -1.11 11.26
CA SER A 95 -8.24 -2.09 10.71
C SER A 95 -8.58 -1.78 9.25
N HIS A 96 -8.60 -0.48 8.89
CA HIS A 96 -8.79 -0.04 7.51
C HIS A 96 -7.58 -0.40 6.63
N VAL A 97 -6.36 -0.19 7.11
CA VAL A 97 -5.14 -0.58 6.37
C VAL A 97 -5.08 -2.10 6.17
N LEU A 98 -5.44 -2.88 7.18
CA LEU A 98 -5.52 -4.35 7.07
C LEU A 98 -6.60 -4.78 6.06
N ARG A 99 -7.76 -4.10 6.05
CA ARG A 99 -8.80 -4.34 5.05
C ARG A 99 -8.30 -4.01 3.64
N LEU A 100 -7.60 -2.90 3.46
CA LEU A 100 -7.02 -2.52 2.18
C LEU A 100 -6.00 -3.56 1.70
N GLN A 101 -5.13 -4.05 2.59
CA GLN A 101 -4.16 -5.11 2.27
C GLN A 101 -4.86 -6.37 1.74
N SER A 102 -6.03 -6.74 2.27
CA SER A 102 -6.79 -7.90 1.83
C SER A 102 -7.33 -7.79 0.39
N LEU A 103 -7.36 -6.59 -0.18
CA LEU A 103 -7.76 -6.35 -1.58
C LEU A 103 -6.67 -6.74 -2.57
N PHE A 104 -5.44 -7.00 -2.10
CA PHE A 104 -4.32 -7.39 -2.95
C PHE A 104 -3.97 -8.85 -2.73
N ARG A 105 -4.01 -9.65 -3.79
CA ARG A 105 -3.70 -11.08 -3.73
C ARG A 105 -2.49 -11.38 -4.59
N ARG A 106 -1.47 -12.05 -4.04
CA ARG A 106 -0.41 -12.68 -4.83
C ARG A 106 -1.07 -13.71 -5.75
N ARG A 107 -1.20 -13.36 -7.03
CA ARG A 107 -1.68 -14.28 -8.06
C ARG A 107 -0.53 -15.25 -8.32
N ALA A 108 -0.83 -16.55 -8.24
CA ALA A 108 0.12 -17.61 -8.58
C ALA A 108 0.52 -17.53 -10.05
#